data_AF-A0A0C2SXZ8-F1
#
_entry.id   AF-A0A0C2SXZ8-F1
#
_cell.length_a   1.000
_cell.length_b   1.000
_cell.length_c   1.000
_cell.angle_alpha   90.00
_cell.angle_beta   90.00
_cell.angle_gamma   90.00
#
_symmetry.space_group_name_H-M   'P 1'
#
loop_
_entity.id
_entity.type
_entity.pdbx_description
1 polymer ?
#
loop_
_entity_poly.entity_id
_entity_poly.type
_entity_poly.pdbx_seq_one_letter_code
_entity_poly.pdbx_strand_id
1 'polypeptide(L)'
;METSLPDLPFTHCGQALLSPDFHTSTKTAPRTYPRTDLTALRSWISFPDDVHQVIQSATNRVNLPSTPFTVGVSSKTRFVKTEEKIRAHAMVELHERVEDVVHMFGVVGCFDEPGSGAPIIGDPDFSWVMGRVQPHPKLVVEYTAWWVADLLDLPAAFAGTRCDILSRQSLESLEQIYGYMTLNNNRFGILTNWQRAWFLRRAETDDRKTLDYFVVELDGPNPPISMLKAWVGMILLAEDNWIYASPTPSARDFGDTKMAWRAIRDAEEYKSRPVNGEYRCLPLDFRLCIFDLSSARQGTNGCIVNARFLQSSGLHDHLSVVCKAADMLRYPTTKALLRDEMLAYAALQTLQGQVIPILHGFYEVWGIIHVLALQPVGDAIPEDESIDVVLRKKMKASLRHIHDAGYIHGDIARRNFCTTLYGDVFLVDLERCRPAANQSELDDEMNEVDKL
;
A
#
# COMPACT_ATOMS: atom_id res chain seq x y z
N MET A 1 -3.09 -33.60 -6.00
CA MET A 1 -4.56 -33.73 -5.85
C MET A 1 -5.16 -33.69 -7.24
N GLU A 2 -6.00 -34.66 -7.59
CA GLU A 2 -6.79 -34.57 -8.82
C GLU A 2 -7.95 -33.59 -8.60
N THR A 3 -8.15 -32.71 -9.57
CA THR A 3 -9.17 -31.68 -9.54
C THR A 3 -9.80 -31.57 -10.93
N SER A 4 -11.06 -31.17 -11.01
CA SER A 4 -11.76 -30.92 -12.26
C SER A 4 -12.31 -29.50 -12.29
N LEU A 5 -12.39 -28.93 -13.49
CA LEU A 5 -13.15 -27.72 -13.71
C LEU A 5 -14.64 -28.05 -13.77
N PRO A 6 -15.51 -27.27 -13.12
CA PRO A 6 -15.25 -26.01 -12.42
C PRO A 6 -15.16 -26.15 -10.88
N ASP A 7 -14.93 -27.36 -10.34
CA ASP A 7 -15.13 -27.65 -8.91
C ASP A 7 -13.92 -27.33 -8.03
N LEU A 8 -12.71 -27.46 -8.56
CA LEU A 8 -11.46 -27.01 -7.92
C LEU A 8 -11.38 -27.33 -6.42
N PRO A 9 -11.57 -28.58 -5.96
CA PRO A 9 -11.48 -28.92 -4.55
C PRO A 9 -10.13 -28.48 -3.95
N PHE A 10 -10.12 -28.21 -2.65
CA PHE A 10 -8.91 -27.89 -1.90
C PHE A 10 -8.99 -28.56 -0.53
N THR A 11 -8.71 -29.85 -0.50
CA THR A 11 -8.80 -30.69 0.70
C THR A 11 -7.45 -31.30 1.03
N HIS A 12 -7.22 -31.61 2.31
CA HIS A 12 -6.00 -32.29 2.79
C HIS A 12 -4.68 -31.56 2.45
N CYS A 13 -4.71 -30.24 2.41
CA CYS A 13 -3.51 -29.42 2.17
C CYS A 13 -2.66 -29.33 3.45
N GLY A 14 -1.36 -29.05 3.30
CA GLY A 14 -0.43 -28.96 4.42
C GLY A 14 -0.95 -27.99 5.49
N GLN A 15 -1.14 -28.49 6.71
CA GLN A 15 -1.59 -27.65 7.82
C GLN A 15 -0.46 -26.73 8.27
N ALA A 16 -0.80 -25.49 8.61
CA ALA A 16 0.08 -24.64 9.39
C ALA A 16 -0.30 -24.84 10.87
N LEU A 17 0.63 -25.36 11.69
CA LEU A 17 0.43 -25.54 13.12
C LEU A 17 1.32 -24.58 13.91
N LEU A 18 0.77 -24.01 14.98
CA LEU A 18 1.55 -23.14 15.84
C LEU A 18 2.58 -23.96 16.62
N SER A 19 3.83 -23.50 16.64
CA SER A 19 4.87 -24.12 17.47
C SER A 19 4.52 -23.97 18.96
N PRO A 20 4.63 -25.02 19.80
CA PRO A 20 4.24 -24.96 21.21
C PRO A 20 4.97 -23.92 22.08
N ASP A 21 6.15 -23.47 21.66
CA ASP A 21 7.11 -22.77 22.54
C ASP A 21 7.23 -21.25 22.30
N PHE A 22 6.41 -20.61 21.47
CA PHE A 22 6.60 -19.19 21.13
C PHE A 22 5.29 -18.41 20.99
N HIS A 23 5.14 -17.38 21.83
CA HIS A 23 4.23 -16.27 21.60
C HIS A 23 4.95 -14.96 21.90
N THR A 24 5.07 -14.10 20.88
CA THR A 24 5.31 -12.67 21.10
C THR A 24 4.03 -11.95 20.70
N SER A 25 3.33 -11.38 21.69
CA SER A 25 2.23 -10.44 21.41
C SER A 25 2.82 -9.04 21.47
N THR A 26 2.95 -8.38 20.34
CA THR A 26 3.36 -6.98 20.30
C THR A 26 2.19 -6.13 20.78
N LYS A 27 2.40 -5.33 21.84
CA LYS A 27 1.39 -4.37 22.32
C LYS A 27 1.25 -3.24 21.30
N THR A 28 0.08 -3.09 20.71
CA THR A 28 -0.28 -1.92 19.91
C THR A 28 -0.68 -0.75 20.82
N ALA A 29 -0.17 0.44 20.53
CA ALA A 29 -0.53 1.66 21.23
C ALA A 29 -1.98 2.09 20.89
N PRO A 30 -2.71 2.74 21.82
CA PRO A 30 -4.06 3.24 21.58
C PRO A 30 -4.07 4.34 20.50
N ARG A 31 -5.07 4.31 19.61
CA ARG A 31 -5.15 5.12 18.39
C ARG A 31 -6.13 6.29 18.52
N THR A 32 -5.92 7.35 17.73
CA THR A 32 -6.56 8.66 17.89
C THR A 32 -7.71 8.94 16.90
N TYR A 33 -7.83 8.19 15.79
CA TYR A 33 -8.80 8.46 14.71
C TYR A 33 -9.40 7.16 14.10
N PRO A 34 -10.62 7.20 13.54
CA PRO A 34 -11.18 6.07 12.78
C PRO A 34 -10.32 5.80 11.55
N ARG A 35 -10.04 4.51 11.30
CA ARG A 35 -9.07 4.09 10.29
C ARG A 35 -9.56 4.18 8.86
N THR A 36 -10.86 4.28 8.60
CA THR A 36 -11.38 4.32 7.23
C THR A 36 -12.69 5.08 7.16
N ASP A 37 -13.20 5.32 5.95
CA ASP A 37 -14.54 5.84 5.72
C ASP A 37 -15.59 4.72 5.53
N LEU A 38 -15.25 3.45 5.76
CA LEU A 38 -16.15 2.31 5.64
C LEU A 38 -17.34 2.44 6.61
N THR A 39 -18.56 2.40 6.08
CA THR A 39 -19.80 2.59 6.86
C THR A 39 -20.66 1.34 6.95
N ALA A 40 -20.54 0.41 6.00
CA ALA A 40 -21.40 -0.76 5.94
C ALA A 40 -20.67 -2.03 5.49
N LEU A 41 -21.01 -3.15 6.14
CA LEU A 41 -20.66 -4.51 5.71
C LEU A 41 -21.92 -5.27 5.30
N ARG A 42 -21.89 -5.93 4.14
CA ARG A 42 -23.01 -6.71 3.61
C ARG A 42 -22.55 -8.09 3.17
N SER A 43 -23.39 -9.09 3.32
CA SER A 43 -23.08 -10.42 2.79
C SER A 43 -23.16 -10.41 1.26
N TRP A 44 -22.13 -10.93 0.60
CA TRP A 44 -22.09 -11.15 -0.84
C TRP A 44 -22.76 -12.48 -1.16
N ILE A 45 -24.09 -12.48 -1.15
CA ILE A 45 -24.90 -13.71 -1.27
C ILE A 45 -24.66 -14.43 -2.61
N SER A 46 -24.45 -13.69 -3.70
CA SER A 46 -24.20 -14.24 -5.04
C SER A 46 -22.77 -14.75 -5.25
N PHE A 47 -21.86 -14.62 -4.27
CA PHE A 47 -20.44 -14.90 -4.48
C PHE A 47 -20.15 -16.30 -5.05
N PRO A 48 -20.71 -17.41 -4.52
CA PRO A 48 -20.44 -18.73 -5.07
C PRO A 48 -20.87 -18.87 -6.54
N ASP A 49 -22.00 -18.26 -6.91
CA ASP A 49 -22.53 -18.28 -8.27
C ASP A 49 -21.69 -17.41 -9.20
N ASP A 50 -21.31 -16.20 -8.76
CA ASP A 50 -20.44 -15.28 -9.50
C ASP A 50 -19.08 -15.95 -9.82
N VAL A 51 -18.48 -16.61 -8.83
CA VAL A 51 -17.24 -17.38 -9.00
C VAL A 51 -17.43 -18.57 -9.95
N HIS A 52 -18.53 -19.32 -9.80
CA HIS A 52 -18.80 -20.45 -10.67
C HIS A 52 -18.96 -20.02 -12.14
N GLN A 53 -19.71 -18.94 -12.38
CA GLN A 53 -19.96 -18.39 -13.71
C GLN A 53 -18.68 -17.86 -14.36
N VAL A 54 -17.83 -17.13 -13.62
CA VAL A 54 -16.58 -16.61 -14.20
C VAL A 54 -15.60 -17.74 -14.55
N ILE A 55 -15.52 -18.79 -13.74
CA ILE A 55 -14.68 -19.97 -14.03
C ILE A 55 -15.21 -20.72 -15.25
N GLN A 56 -16.52 -20.94 -15.35
CA GLN A 56 -17.14 -21.56 -16.53
C GLN A 56 -16.87 -20.74 -17.79
N SER A 57 -17.04 -19.42 -17.71
CA SER A 57 -16.79 -18.49 -18.82
C SER A 57 -15.33 -18.55 -19.26
N ALA A 58 -14.39 -18.55 -18.31
CA ALA A 58 -12.96 -18.69 -18.58
C ALA A 58 -12.63 -20.05 -19.22
N THR A 59 -13.19 -21.14 -18.70
CA THR A 59 -13.01 -22.51 -19.21
C THR A 59 -13.48 -22.62 -20.67
N ASN A 60 -14.67 -22.08 -20.96
CA ASN A 60 -15.23 -22.04 -22.31
C ASN A 60 -14.36 -21.21 -23.26
N ARG A 61 -13.84 -20.07 -22.80
CA ARG A 61 -12.98 -19.18 -23.61
C ARG A 61 -11.72 -19.86 -24.11
N VAL A 62 -11.10 -20.73 -23.31
CA VAL A 62 -9.88 -21.46 -23.67
C VAL A 62 -10.13 -22.89 -24.16
N ASN A 63 -11.40 -23.30 -24.33
CA ASN A 63 -11.81 -24.64 -24.74
C ASN A 63 -11.18 -25.76 -23.89
N LEU A 64 -11.06 -25.54 -22.58
CA LEU A 64 -10.48 -26.53 -21.68
C LEU A 64 -11.47 -27.69 -21.46
N PRO A 65 -11.03 -28.95 -21.60
CA PRO A 65 -11.86 -30.10 -21.26
C PRO A 65 -12.10 -30.17 -19.74
N SER A 66 -13.28 -30.62 -19.33
CA SER A 66 -13.61 -30.87 -17.90
C SER A 66 -12.86 -32.09 -17.30
N THR A 67 -11.85 -32.60 -17.99
CA THR A 67 -11.07 -33.76 -17.53
C THR A 67 -10.30 -33.42 -16.26
N PRO A 68 -10.23 -34.34 -15.29
CA PRO A 68 -9.40 -34.15 -14.12
C PRO A 68 -7.94 -33.85 -14.49
N PHE A 69 -7.33 -32.91 -13.78
CA PHE A 69 -5.91 -32.59 -13.88
C PHE A 69 -5.29 -32.56 -12.48
N THR A 70 -3.97 -32.71 -12.43
CA THR A 70 -3.25 -32.75 -11.15
C THR A 70 -2.78 -31.37 -10.77
N VAL A 71 -3.17 -30.92 -9.58
CA VAL A 71 -2.53 -29.80 -8.89
C VAL A 71 -1.59 -30.38 -7.83
N GLY A 72 -0.33 -29.95 -7.84
CA GLY A 72 0.66 -30.37 -6.84
C GLY A 72 0.19 -29.92 -5.46
N VAL A 73 0.00 -30.85 -4.53
CA VAL A 73 -0.33 -30.52 -3.14
C VAL A 73 0.67 -31.18 -2.22
N SER A 74 1.28 -30.40 -1.34
CA SER A 74 2.09 -30.92 -0.25
C SER A 74 1.18 -31.24 0.92
N SER A 75 1.22 -32.49 1.39
CA SER A 75 0.52 -32.91 2.60
C SER A 75 1.33 -32.64 3.88
N LYS A 76 2.50 -31.98 3.76
CA LYS A 76 3.39 -31.77 4.89
C LYS A 76 2.87 -30.64 5.76
N THR A 77 2.49 -30.98 6.98
CA THR A 77 2.27 -30.01 8.04
C THR A 77 3.54 -29.22 8.32
N ARG A 78 3.43 -27.88 8.33
CA ARG A 78 4.53 -26.98 8.69
C ARG A 78 4.24 -26.32 10.03
N PHE A 79 5.26 -26.26 10.87
CA PHE A 79 5.19 -25.47 12.09
C PHE A 79 5.50 -24.01 11.79
N VAL A 80 4.55 -23.14 12.12
CA VAL A 80 4.69 -21.68 11.98
C VAL A 80 4.89 -21.06 13.36
N LYS A 81 5.70 -20.01 13.41
CA LYS A 81 6.04 -19.28 14.64
C LYS A 81 5.91 -17.76 14.51
N THR A 82 5.67 -17.29 13.29
CA THR A 82 5.54 -15.87 12.93
C THR A 82 4.54 -15.77 11.78
N GLU A 83 3.96 -14.58 11.62
CA GLU A 83 3.12 -14.23 10.48
C GLU A 83 3.85 -14.44 9.15
N GLU A 84 5.14 -14.09 9.09
CA GLU A 84 6.00 -14.34 7.94
C GLU A 84 6.07 -15.82 7.53
N LYS A 85 6.05 -16.74 8.51
CA LYS A 85 6.02 -18.18 8.21
C LYS A 85 4.64 -18.65 7.72
N ILE A 86 3.56 -17.96 8.10
CA ILE A 86 2.23 -18.20 7.51
C ILE A 86 2.22 -17.74 6.07
N ARG A 87 2.72 -16.53 5.78
CA ARG A 87 2.84 -16.00 4.41
C ARG A 87 3.62 -16.94 3.49
N ALA A 88 4.82 -17.33 3.91
CA ALA A 88 5.65 -18.28 3.16
C ALA A 88 5.00 -19.66 2.98
N HIS A 89 4.18 -20.09 3.94
CA HIS A 89 3.39 -21.33 3.82
C HIS A 89 2.27 -21.16 2.80
N ALA A 90 1.50 -20.08 2.88
CA ALA A 90 0.39 -19.81 1.98
C ALA A 90 0.83 -19.58 0.54
N MET A 91 1.98 -18.94 0.34
CA MET A 91 2.58 -18.78 -0.98
C MET A 91 2.80 -20.15 -1.66
N VAL A 92 3.50 -21.05 -0.94
CA VAL A 92 3.83 -22.38 -1.46
C VAL A 92 2.64 -23.31 -1.49
N GLU A 93 1.65 -23.19 -0.60
CA GLU A 93 0.53 -24.14 -0.50
C GLU A 93 -0.74 -23.69 -1.23
N LEU A 94 -0.89 -22.41 -1.57
CA LEU A 94 -2.09 -21.87 -2.20
C LEU A 94 -1.76 -20.99 -3.40
N HIS A 95 -0.92 -19.96 -3.25
CA HIS A 95 -0.71 -18.97 -4.32
C HIS A 95 -0.16 -19.59 -5.61
N GLU A 96 0.90 -20.40 -5.52
CA GLU A 96 1.48 -21.09 -6.69
C GLU A 96 0.43 -21.95 -7.43
N ARG A 97 -0.51 -22.57 -6.71
CA ARG A 97 -1.57 -23.39 -7.33
C ARG A 97 -2.64 -22.54 -7.98
N VAL A 98 -2.97 -21.42 -7.34
CA VAL A 98 -3.91 -20.45 -7.90
C VAL A 98 -3.32 -19.90 -9.21
N GLU A 99 -2.03 -19.55 -9.21
CA GLU A 99 -1.28 -19.15 -10.40
C GLU A 99 -1.32 -20.21 -11.50
N ASP A 100 -1.00 -21.47 -11.17
CA ASP A 100 -1.04 -22.59 -12.13
C ASP A 100 -2.43 -22.73 -12.78
N VAL A 101 -3.50 -22.70 -11.98
CA VAL A 101 -4.88 -22.84 -12.48
C VAL A 101 -5.30 -21.64 -13.30
N VAL A 102 -4.97 -20.42 -12.86
CA VAL A 102 -5.28 -19.18 -13.58
C VAL A 102 -4.51 -19.11 -14.90
N HIS A 103 -3.28 -19.62 -14.94
CA HIS A 103 -2.49 -19.76 -16.16
C HIS A 103 -3.15 -20.68 -17.19
N MET A 104 -3.80 -21.77 -16.75
CA MET A 104 -4.57 -22.64 -17.65
C MET A 104 -5.72 -21.87 -18.33
N PHE A 105 -6.28 -20.84 -17.70
CA PHE A 105 -7.30 -19.95 -18.29
C PHE A 105 -6.74 -18.87 -19.23
N GLY A 106 -5.43 -18.92 -19.52
CA GLY A 106 -4.73 -17.97 -20.39
C GLY A 106 -4.46 -16.62 -19.72
N VAL A 107 -4.58 -16.53 -18.40
CA VAL A 107 -4.29 -15.32 -17.63
C VAL A 107 -2.84 -15.39 -17.13
N VAL A 108 -2.02 -14.40 -17.49
CA VAL A 108 -0.60 -14.33 -17.14
C VAL A 108 -0.39 -13.28 -16.06
N GLY A 109 -0.35 -13.72 -14.80
CA GLY A 109 -0.07 -12.90 -13.64
C GLY A 109 0.58 -13.72 -12.52
N CYS A 110 0.94 -13.06 -11.43
CA CYS A 110 1.48 -13.71 -10.22
C CYS A 110 1.10 -12.92 -8.98
N PHE A 111 1.21 -13.57 -7.82
CA PHE A 111 1.22 -12.89 -6.54
C PHE A 111 2.59 -12.28 -6.30
N ASP A 112 2.58 -11.01 -5.94
CA ASP A 112 3.77 -10.21 -5.71
C ASP A 112 3.84 -9.78 -4.25
N GLU A 113 5.01 -9.91 -3.64
CA GLU A 113 5.27 -9.52 -2.25
C GLU A 113 5.63 -8.02 -2.17
N PRO A 114 5.43 -7.35 -1.04
CA PRO A 114 5.98 -6.02 -0.81
C PRO A 114 7.50 -6.00 -1.02
N GLY A 115 7.97 -5.10 -1.86
CA GLY A 115 9.39 -4.88 -2.14
C GLY A 115 9.85 -5.36 -3.52
N SER A 116 9.02 -6.09 -4.26
CA SER A 116 9.40 -6.78 -5.50
C SER A 116 9.26 -5.94 -6.78
N GLY A 117 8.76 -4.71 -6.69
CA GLY A 117 8.69 -3.74 -7.78
C GLY A 117 7.28 -3.28 -8.17
N ALA A 118 6.22 -3.85 -7.59
CA ALA A 118 4.85 -3.39 -7.85
C ALA A 118 4.62 -2.00 -7.23
N PRO A 119 4.18 -1.00 -8.03
CA PRO A 119 3.94 0.35 -7.56
C PRO A 119 2.58 0.43 -6.86
N ILE A 120 2.58 0.14 -5.56
CA ILE A 120 1.38 0.09 -4.72
C ILE A 120 1.47 1.10 -3.57
N ILE A 121 0.36 1.78 -3.26
CA ILE A 121 0.25 2.68 -2.12
C ILE A 121 -0.11 1.85 -0.88
N GLY A 122 0.78 1.89 0.12
CA GLY A 122 0.75 0.95 1.23
C GLY A 122 1.47 -0.34 0.87
N ASP A 123 1.58 -1.27 1.82
CA ASP A 123 2.33 -2.50 1.63
C ASP A 123 1.48 -3.73 2.06
N PRO A 124 0.40 -4.05 1.32
CA PRO A 124 -0.38 -5.26 1.61
C PRO A 124 0.49 -6.51 1.43
N ASP A 125 0.21 -7.56 2.19
CA ASP A 125 1.06 -8.76 2.20
C ASP A 125 1.30 -9.41 0.85
N PHE A 126 0.29 -9.44 -0.02
CA PHE A 126 0.47 -9.82 -1.41
C PHE A 126 -0.45 -9.01 -2.32
N SER A 127 -0.07 -8.90 -3.58
CA SER A 127 -0.91 -8.32 -4.62
C SER A 127 -0.92 -9.18 -5.88
N TRP A 128 -2.08 -9.34 -6.52
CA TRP A 128 -2.16 -9.94 -7.85
C TRP A 128 -1.81 -8.89 -8.90
N VAL A 129 -0.73 -9.14 -9.65
CA VAL A 129 -0.23 -8.23 -10.69
C VAL A 129 -0.15 -8.92 -12.04
N MET A 130 -0.35 -8.14 -13.11
CA MET A 130 -0.34 -8.62 -14.49
C MET A 130 0.83 -8.02 -15.26
N GLY A 131 1.76 -8.86 -15.72
CA GLY A 131 2.90 -8.46 -16.54
C GLY A 131 3.92 -7.56 -15.82
N ARG A 132 5.16 -7.52 -16.32
CA ARG A 132 6.27 -6.78 -15.69
C ARG A 132 6.38 -5.31 -16.12
N VAL A 133 5.56 -4.85 -17.05
CA VAL A 133 5.76 -3.54 -17.69
C VAL A 133 5.08 -2.40 -16.93
N GLN A 134 3.88 -2.63 -16.36
CA GLN A 134 3.18 -1.68 -15.47
C GLN A 134 2.25 -2.46 -14.50
N PRO A 135 2.80 -3.07 -13.44
CA PRO A 135 2.06 -3.99 -12.56
C PRO A 135 1.19 -3.23 -11.56
N HIS A 136 0.17 -2.50 -12.04
CA HIS A 136 -0.84 -2.00 -11.10
C HIS A 136 -1.59 -3.20 -10.50
N PRO A 137 -1.65 -3.33 -9.17
CA PRO A 137 -2.29 -4.47 -8.51
C PRO A 137 -3.78 -4.49 -8.84
N LYS A 138 -4.32 -5.64 -9.24
CA LYS A 138 -5.77 -5.81 -9.49
C LYS A 138 -6.53 -6.29 -8.26
N LEU A 139 -5.84 -6.99 -7.37
CA LEU A 139 -6.35 -7.55 -6.12
C LEU A 139 -5.25 -7.40 -5.06
N VAL A 140 -5.63 -7.02 -3.85
CA VAL A 140 -4.73 -7.00 -2.69
C VAL A 140 -5.13 -8.09 -1.69
N VAL A 141 -4.15 -8.65 -1.01
CA VAL A 141 -4.32 -9.72 -0.05
C VAL A 141 -3.59 -9.33 1.24
N GLU A 142 -4.30 -9.44 2.37
CA GLU A 142 -3.74 -9.21 3.69
C GLU A 142 -3.79 -10.52 4.50
N TYR A 143 -2.65 -10.90 5.07
CA TYR A 143 -2.53 -12.03 5.97
C TYR A 143 -2.52 -11.56 7.42
N THR A 144 -3.21 -12.32 8.27
CA THR A 144 -3.09 -12.19 9.71
C THR A 144 -2.69 -13.55 10.28
N ALA A 145 -2.03 -13.56 11.42
CA ALA A 145 -1.91 -14.81 12.16
C ALA A 145 -3.25 -15.15 12.84
N TRP A 146 -3.69 -16.41 12.80
CA TRP A 146 -4.96 -16.83 13.43
C TRP A 146 -4.95 -16.66 14.96
N TRP A 147 -3.77 -16.61 15.58
CA TRP A 147 -3.61 -16.30 17.00
C TRP A 147 -3.60 -14.79 17.31
N VAL A 148 -3.58 -13.94 16.28
CA VAL A 148 -3.68 -12.48 16.38
C VAL A 148 -5.09 -12.01 16.00
N ALA A 149 -5.70 -12.58 14.96
CA ALA A 149 -7.07 -12.28 14.57
C ALA A 149 -7.78 -13.57 14.14
N ASP A 150 -8.89 -13.89 14.79
CA ASP A 150 -9.64 -15.11 14.49
C ASP A 150 -10.47 -14.98 13.21
N LEU A 151 -10.83 -13.75 12.81
CA LEU A 151 -11.71 -13.43 11.69
C LEU A 151 -13.09 -14.12 11.77
N LEU A 152 -13.54 -14.50 12.98
CA LEU A 152 -14.71 -15.36 13.16
C LEU A 152 -16.03 -14.62 12.95
N ASP A 153 -16.16 -13.41 13.49
CA ASP A 153 -17.40 -12.63 13.45
C ASP A 153 -17.10 -11.14 13.25
N LEU A 154 -16.52 -10.82 12.09
CA LEU A 154 -16.27 -9.44 11.69
C LEU A 154 -17.54 -8.57 11.66
N PRO A 155 -18.74 -9.06 11.28
CA PRO A 155 -19.96 -8.26 11.30
C PRO A 155 -20.34 -7.82 12.71
N ALA A 156 -20.23 -8.70 13.72
CA ALA A 156 -20.46 -8.31 15.10
C ALA A 156 -19.38 -7.35 15.63
N ALA A 157 -18.10 -7.57 15.26
CA ALA A 157 -17.02 -6.66 15.61
C ALA A 157 -17.24 -5.26 15.01
N PHE A 158 -17.62 -5.19 13.73
CA PHE A 158 -17.91 -3.96 12.99
C PHE A 158 -19.13 -3.22 13.55
N ALA A 159 -20.19 -3.95 13.94
CA ALA A 159 -21.36 -3.37 14.59
C ALA A 159 -21.10 -2.92 16.03
N GLY A 160 -19.91 -3.19 16.58
CA GLY A 160 -19.55 -2.91 17.96
C GLY A 160 -20.24 -3.80 18.99
N THR A 161 -20.92 -4.88 18.54
CA THR A 161 -21.61 -5.83 19.42
C THR A 161 -20.66 -6.88 20.01
N ARG A 162 -19.47 -7.04 19.42
CA ARG A 162 -18.38 -7.87 19.94
C ARG A 162 -17.09 -7.05 20.07
N CYS A 163 -16.51 -6.99 21.28
CA CYS A 163 -15.41 -6.07 21.59
C CYS A 163 -14.19 -6.70 22.27
N ASP A 164 -14.09 -8.03 22.22
CA ASP A 164 -12.92 -8.77 22.70
C ASP A 164 -11.66 -8.44 21.86
N ILE A 165 -10.49 -8.85 22.38
CA ILE A 165 -9.19 -8.51 21.80
C ILE A 165 -9.07 -9.03 20.35
N LEU A 166 -9.46 -10.28 20.09
CA LEU A 166 -9.35 -10.89 18.76
C LEU A 166 -10.33 -10.26 17.77
N SER A 167 -11.54 -9.92 18.21
CA SER A 167 -12.52 -9.20 17.39
C SER A 167 -12.04 -7.81 17.01
N ARG A 168 -11.40 -7.10 17.94
CA ARG A 168 -10.80 -5.79 17.67
C ARG A 168 -9.65 -5.91 16.66
N GLN A 169 -8.77 -6.88 16.86
CA GLN A 169 -7.67 -7.14 15.92
C GLN A 169 -8.19 -7.55 14.53
N SER A 170 -9.27 -8.32 14.46
CA SER A 170 -9.92 -8.66 13.20
C SER A 170 -10.49 -7.42 12.50
N LEU A 171 -11.20 -6.56 13.24
CA LEU A 171 -11.72 -5.29 12.71
C LEU A 171 -10.58 -4.38 12.23
N GLU A 172 -9.48 -4.33 12.98
CA GLU A 172 -8.29 -3.59 12.59
C GLU A 172 -7.72 -4.08 11.25
N SER A 173 -7.62 -5.39 11.04
CA SER A 173 -7.16 -5.97 9.76
C SER A 173 -8.15 -5.71 8.62
N LEU A 174 -9.46 -5.72 8.89
CA LEU A 174 -10.49 -5.37 7.91
C LEU A 174 -10.39 -3.90 7.46
N GLU A 175 -10.19 -2.99 8.40
CA GLU A 175 -9.98 -1.57 8.10
C GLU A 175 -8.68 -1.35 7.30
N GLN A 176 -7.62 -2.09 7.64
CA GLN A 176 -6.34 -2.01 6.93
C GLN A 176 -6.46 -2.44 5.46
N ILE A 177 -7.04 -3.62 5.19
CA ILE A 177 -7.22 -4.07 3.81
C ILE A 177 -8.17 -3.16 3.02
N TYR A 178 -9.25 -2.66 3.64
CA TYR A 178 -10.14 -1.68 2.99
C TYR A 178 -9.37 -0.39 2.65
N GLY A 179 -8.45 0.03 3.52
CA GLY A 179 -7.50 1.11 3.29
C GLY A 179 -6.70 0.90 2.01
N TYR A 180 -6.02 -0.24 1.88
CA TYR A 180 -5.25 -0.61 0.70
C TYR A 180 -6.11 -0.68 -0.56
N MET A 181 -7.28 -1.33 -0.47
CA MET A 181 -8.22 -1.44 -1.58
C MET A 181 -8.65 -0.05 -2.09
N THR A 182 -8.88 0.88 -1.17
CA THR A 182 -9.29 2.24 -1.52
C THR A 182 -8.15 3.05 -2.13
N LEU A 183 -6.97 3.04 -1.50
CA LEU A 183 -5.81 3.82 -1.96
C LEU A 183 -5.32 3.39 -3.35
N ASN A 184 -5.49 2.12 -3.68
CA ASN A 184 -5.07 1.54 -4.96
C ASN A 184 -6.20 1.35 -5.96
N ASN A 185 -7.38 1.91 -5.69
CA ASN A 185 -8.57 1.79 -6.53
C ASN A 185 -8.96 0.33 -6.85
N ASN A 186 -8.70 -0.61 -5.95
CA ASN A 186 -9.11 -1.99 -6.11
C ASN A 186 -10.59 -2.18 -5.70
N ARG A 187 -11.33 -2.86 -6.57
CA ARG A 187 -12.67 -3.37 -6.26
C ARG A 187 -12.63 -4.54 -5.30
N PHE A 188 -11.63 -5.40 -5.41
CA PHE A 188 -11.57 -6.68 -4.72
C PHE A 188 -10.39 -6.74 -3.75
N GLY A 189 -10.55 -7.51 -2.68
CA GLY A 189 -9.47 -7.84 -1.75
C GLY A 189 -9.74 -9.15 -1.01
N ILE A 190 -8.70 -9.73 -0.41
CA ILE A 190 -8.79 -10.95 0.39
C ILE A 190 -8.13 -10.73 1.74
N LEU A 191 -8.88 -10.88 2.83
CA LEU A 191 -8.35 -10.89 4.19
C LEU A 191 -8.34 -12.33 4.70
N THR A 192 -7.19 -12.88 5.06
CA THR A 192 -7.12 -14.27 5.49
C THR A 192 -6.18 -14.48 6.67
N ASN A 193 -6.50 -15.48 7.49
CA ASN A 193 -5.58 -15.98 8.50
C ASN A 193 -5.16 -17.44 8.22
N TRP A 194 -5.13 -17.83 6.94
CA TRP A 194 -4.96 -19.21 6.45
C TRP A 194 -6.13 -20.15 6.75
N GLN A 195 -6.65 -20.16 7.97
CA GLN A 195 -7.78 -21.01 8.37
C GLN A 195 -9.11 -20.50 7.83
N ARG A 196 -9.25 -19.17 7.72
CA ARG A 196 -10.44 -18.50 7.21
C ARG A 196 -10.02 -17.41 6.24
N ALA A 197 -10.78 -17.24 5.17
CA ALA A 197 -10.60 -16.18 4.19
C ALA A 197 -11.91 -15.42 4.01
N TRP A 198 -11.81 -14.10 4.06
CA TRP A 198 -12.84 -13.13 3.75
C TRP A 198 -12.56 -12.58 2.35
N PHE A 199 -13.44 -12.89 1.42
CA PHE A 199 -13.43 -12.37 0.07
C PHE A 199 -14.27 -11.10 0.02
N LEU A 200 -13.64 -9.98 -0.34
CA LEU A 200 -14.19 -8.65 -0.17
C LEU A 200 -14.41 -8.00 -1.53
N ARG A 201 -15.54 -7.29 -1.68
CA ARG A 201 -15.85 -6.48 -2.86
C ARG A 201 -16.39 -5.12 -2.43
N ARG A 202 -15.79 -4.04 -2.92
CA ARG A 202 -16.36 -2.69 -2.74
C ARG A 202 -17.64 -2.59 -3.56
N ALA A 203 -18.76 -2.42 -2.87
CA ALA A 203 -20.08 -2.41 -3.49
C ALA A 203 -20.32 -1.12 -4.27
N GLU A 204 -21.11 -1.22 -5.34
CA GLU A 204 -21.63 -0.08 -6.08
C GLU A 204 -22.76 0.59 -5.30
N THR A 205 -22.39 1.55 -4.46
CA THR A 205 -23.31 2.42 -3.73
C THR A 205 -22.96 3.88 -4.02
N ASP A 206 -23.93 4.79 -3.85
CA ASP A 206 -23.71 6.22 -4.09
C ASP A 206 -22.59 6.80 -3.21
N ASP A 207 -22.45 6.29 -1.98
CA ASP A 207 -21.41 6.70 -1.05
C ASP A 207 -20.07 5.97 -1.25
N ARG A 208 -20.07 4.82 -1.95
CA ARG A 208 -18.94 3.89 -2.14
C ARG A 208 -18.23 3.46 -0.84
N LYS A 209 -18.96 3.46 0.28
CA LYS A 209 -18.49 3.12 1.63
C LYS A 209 -19.04 1.79 2.15
N THR A 210 -19.47 0.94 1.22
CA THR A 210 -20.01 -0.39 1.51
C THR A 210 -19.05 -1.46 1.02
N LEU A 211 -18.79 -2.46 1.87
CA LEU A 211 -18.00 -3.63 1.53
C LEU A 211 -18.88 -4.88 1.61
N ASP A 212 -19.03 -5.55 0.48
CA ASP A 212 -19.62 -6.88 0.42
C ASP A 212 -18.57 -7.92 0.82
N TYR A 213 -18.98 -8.98 1.53
CA TYR A 213 -18.07 -10.03 1.97
C TYR A 213 -18.65 -11.44 1.78
N PHE A 214 -17.76 -12.40 1.54
CA PHE A 214 -18.06 -13.83 1.64
C PHE A 214 -16.95 -14.54 2.42
N VAL A 215 -17.31 -15.53 3.25
CA VAL A 215 -16.36 -16.22 4.13
C VAL A 215 -16.19 -17.66 3.68
N VAL A 216 -14.94 -18.11 3.57
CA VAL A 216 -14.60 -19.52 3.37
C VAL A 216 -13.70 -19.98 4.51
N GLU A 217 -14.05 -21.12 5.10
CA GLU A 217 -13.23 -21.80 6.10
C GLU A 217 -12.49 -22.96 5.45
N LEU A 218 -11.19 -23.05 5.71
CA LEU A 218 -10.37 -24.17 5.31
C LEU A 218 -10.83 -25.42 6.06
N ASP A 219 -11.10 -26.50 5.32
CA ASP A 219 -11.61 -27.77 5.85
C ASP A 219 -12.91 -27.65 6.70
N GLY A 220 -13.70 -26.58 6.50
CA GLY A 220 -15.01 -26.43 7.12
C GLY A 220 -15.99 -27.54 6.70
N PRO A 221 -17.01 -27.86 7.50
CA PRO A 221 -17.98 -28.90 7.16
C PRO A 221 -18.86 -28.46 5.97
N ASN A 222 -18.81 -29.19 4.85
CA ASN A 222 -19.64 -28.96 3.66
C ASN A 222 -19.60 -27.51 3.12
N PRO A 223 -18.42 -26.98 2.76
CA PRO A 223 -18.33 -25.60 2.30
C PRO A 223 -19.03 -25.46 0.93
N PRO A 224 -19.80 -24.38 0.70
CA PRO A 224 -20.48 -24.15 -0.58
C PRO A 224 -19.50 -23.92 -1.74
N ILE A 225 -18.26 -23.55 -1.42
CA ILE A 225 -17.16 -23.32 -2.35
C ILE A 225 -15.84 -23.65 -1.64
N SER A 226 -14.89 -24.26 -2.35
CA SER A 226 -13.55 -24.54 -1.81
C SER A 226 -12.69 -23.28 -1.78
N MET A 227 -11.63 -23.28 -0.95
CA MET A 227 -10.66 -22.19 -0.89
C MET A 227 -10.03 -21.94 -2.27
N LEU A 228 -9.49 -22.97 -2.94
CA LEU A 228 -8.88 -22.82 -4.27
C LEU A 228 -9.85 -22.24 -5.29
N LYS A 229 -11.10 -22.73 -5.33
CA LYS A 229 -12.12 -22.22 -6.26
C LYS A 229 -12.44 -20.75 -5.99
N ALA A 230 -12.58 -20.36 -4.72
CA ALA A 230 -12.87 -18.99 -4.35
C ALA A 230 -11.71 -18.03 -4.72
N TRP A 231 -10.45 -18.43 -4.49
CA TRP A 231 -9.27 -17.64 -4.86
C TRP A 231 -9.13 -17.47 -6.37
N VAL A 232 -9.22 -18.58 -7.13
CA VAL A 232 -9.19 -18.55 -8.60
C VAL A 232 -10.33 -17.68 -9.14
N GLY A 233 -11.54 -17.86 -8.63
CA GLY A 233 -12.70 -17.05 -8.99
C GLY A 233 -12.50 -15.57 -8.76
N MET A 234 -11.95 -15.20 -7.60
CA MET A 234 -11.70 -13.80 -7.25
C MET A 234 -10.68 -13.13 -8.15
N ILE A 235 -9.63 -13.83 -8.55
CA ILE A 235 -8.70 -13.31 -9.55
C ILE A 235 -9.41 -13.10 -10.87
N LEU A 236 -10.19 -14.07 -11.35
CA LEU A 236 -10.92 -13.93 -12.61
C LEU A 236 -11.94 -12.78 -12.57
N LEU A 237 -12.65 -12.58 -11.45
CA LEU A 237 -13.52 -11.42 -11.25
C LEU A 237 -12.73 -10.09 -11.27
N ALA A 238 -11.54 -10.06 -10.68
CA ALA A 238 -10.66 -8.90 -10.74
C ALA A 238 -10.12 -8.67 -12.17
N GLU A 239 -9.77 -9.70 -12.91
CA GLU A 239 -9.35 -9.58 -14.31
C GLU A 239 -10.42 -8.87 -15.16
N ASP A 240 -11.69 -9.19 -14.92
CA ASP A 240 -12.81 -8.60 -15.66
C ASP A 240 -13.16 -7.17 -15.18
N ASN A 241 -13.01 -6.87 -13.87
CA ASN A 241 -13.54 -5.63 -13.31
C ASN A 241 -12.84 -5.14 -12.03
N TRP A 242 -11.52 -4.99 -12.03
CA TRP A 242 -10.78 -4.64 -10.81
C TRP A 242 -10.82 -3.15 -10.41
N ILE A 243 -11.01 -2.20 -11.35
CA ILE A 243 -10.91 -0.77 -11.02
C ILE A 243 -12.17 -0.30 -10.31
N TYR A 244 -12.00 0.25 -9.12
CA TYR A 244 -13.05 0.96 -8.40
C TYR A 244 -12.48 2.17 -7.67
N ALA A 245 -12.48 3.31 -8.37
CA ALA A 245 -12.05 4.57 -7.79
C ALA A 245 -12.99 5.02 -6.66
N SER A 246 -12.45 5.62 -5.61
CA SER A 246 -13.27 6.26 -4.59
C SER A 246 -13.92 7.54 -5.12
N PRO A 247 -15.10 7.92 -4.60
CA PRO A 247 -15.79 9.10 -5.08
C PRO A 247 -15.02 10.34 -4.63
N THR A 248 -14.85 11.28 -5.56
CA THR A 248 -14.36 12.62 -5.25
C THR A 248 -15.44 13.34 -4.45
N PRO A 249 -15.14 13.96 -3.30
CA PRO A 249 -16.16 14.49 -2.43
C PRO A 249 -16.78 15.73 -3.09
N SER A 250 -18.10 15.88 -2.93
CA SER A 250 -18.71 17.20 -3.03
C SER A 250 -18.33 18.00 -1.79
N ALA A 251 -18.17 19.33 -1.90
CA ALA A 251 -17.70 20.19 -0.81
C ALA A 251 -18.58 20.20 0.48
N ARG A 252 -19.64 19.38 0.56
CA ARG A 252 -20.64 19.36 1.63
C ARG A 252 -20.73 18.04 2.43
N ASP A 253 -19.97 17.00 2.09
CA ASP A 253 -20.12 15.63 2.65
C ASP A 253 -19.16 15.25 3.78
N PHE A 254 -18.81 16.20 4.65
CA PHE A 254 -17.87 15.96 5.75
C PHE A 254 -18.61 16.15 7.09
N GLY A 255 -18.61 15.12 7.95
CA GLY A 255 -19.40 15.06 9.19
C GLY A 255 -18.92 15.97 10.34
N ASP A 256 -19.64 15.95 11.46
CA ASP A 256 -19.85 17.11 12.36
C ASP A 256 -18.88 17.27 13.56
N THR A 257 -17.60 16.87 13.48
CA THR A 257 -16.66 16.99 14.62
C THR A 257 -15.71 18.20 14.55
N LYS A 258 -16.02 19.27 15.29
CA LYS A 258 -15.33 20.59 15.27
C LYS A 258 -13.79 20.60 15.41
N MET A 259 -13.17 19.62 16.10
CA MET A 259 -11.70 19.58 16.24
C MET A 259 -11.00 18.93 15.04
N ALA A 260 -11.58 17.85 14.49
CA ALA A 260 -11.09 17.23 13.26
C ALA A 260 -11.16 18.24 12.10
N TRP A 261 -12.24 19.03 12.04
CA TRP A 261 -12.42 20.10 11.05
C TRP A 261 -11.28 21.12 11.00
N ARG A 262 -10.70 21.52 12.14
CA ARG A 262 -9.60 22.48 12.11
C ARG A 262 -8.34 21.87 11.51
N ALA A 263 -7.98 20.66 11.94
CA ALA A 263 -6.79 19.98 11.43
C ALA A 263 -6.94 19.59 9.95
N ILE A 264 -8.14 19.18 9.53
CA ILE A 264 -8.49 18.88 8.14
C ILE A 264 -8.45 20.16 7.30
N ARG A 265 -9.06 21.26 7.76
CA ARG A 265 -9.02 22.54 7.04
C ARG A 265 -7.60 23.11 6.93
N ASP A 266 -6.80 23.00 7.98
CA ASP A 266 -5.39 23.42 7.95
C ASP A 266 -4.58 22.53 6.99
N ALA A 267 -4.94 21.24 6.86
CA ALA A 267 -4.37 20.35 5.85
C ALA A 267 -4.82 20.73 4.42
N GLU A 268 -6.10 21.11 4.23
CA GLU A 268 -6.72 21.48 2.94
C GLU A 268 -6.16 22.77 2.32
N GLU A 269 -5.63 23.68 3.13
CA GLU A 269 -4.94 24.86 2.59
C GLU A 269 -3.55 24.52 2.02
N TYR A 270 -3.00 23.33 2.34
CA TYR A 270 -1.67 22.85 1.94
C TYR A 270 -0.54 23.88 2.16
N LYS A 271 -0.71 24.74 3.17
CA LYS A 271 0.22 25.81 3.58
C LYS A 271 0.86 25.49 4.92
N SER A 272 1.25 24.23 5.13
CA SER A 272 1.89 23.88 6.38
C SER A 272 3.22 24.63 6.51
N ARG A 273 3.50 25.12 7.71
CA ARG A 273 4.77 25.76 8.05
C ARG A 273 5.33 25.06 9.28
N PRO A 274 6.66 24.96 9.39
CA PRO A 274 7.26 24.42 10.59
C PRO A 274 6.94 25.33 11.77
N VAL A 275 6.53 24.73 12.89
CA VAL A 275 6.30 25.39 14.18
C VAL A 275 7.31 24.79 15.15
N ASN A 276 8.14 25.65 15.75
CA ASN A 276 9.24 25.22 16.63
C ASN A 276 10.20 24.20 15.96
N GLY A 277 10.47 24.38 14.66
CA GLY A 277 11.38 23.51 13.91
C GLY A 277 10.78 22.20 13.43
N GLU A 278 9.46 21.98 13.57
CA GLU A 278 8.81 20.75 13.11
C GLU A 278 7.53 21.05 12.31
N TYR A 279 7.29 20.29 11.25
CA TYR A 279 5.98 20.20 10.63
C TYR A 279 5.08 19.30 11.46
N ARG A 280 3.90 19.80 11.80
CA ARG A 280 2.87 18.99 12.45
C ARG A 280 2.33 17.95 11.48
N CYS A 281 2.27 16.69 11.91
CA CYS A 281 1.54 15.65 11.19
C CYS A 281 0.03 15.94 11.28
N LEU A 282 -0.61 16.20 10.14
CA LEU A 282 -2.03 16.53 10.05
C LEU A 282 -2.83 15.39 9.40
N PRO A 283 -4.05 15.11 9.86
CA PRO A 283 -4.92 14.17 9.16
C PRO A 283 -5.26 14.72 7.77
N LEU A 284 -5.10 13.89 6.74
CA LEU A 284 -5.46 14.20 5.37
C LEU A 284 -6.62 13.30 4.94
N ASP A 285 -7.69 13.92 4.45
CA ASP A 285 -8.80 13.17 3.86
C ASP A 285 -8.37 12.63 2.50
N PHE A 286 -8.30 11.31 2.39
CA PHE A 286 -7.88 10.63 1.16
C PHE A 286 -8.75 11.00 -0.05
N ARG A 287 -10.02 11.41 0.15
CA ARG A 287 -10.94 11.79 -0.93
C ARG A 287 -10.47 13.06 -1.64
N LEU A 288 -9.65 13.86 -0.99
CA LEU A 288 -9.02 15.05 -1.56
C LEU A 288 -7.74 14.72 -2.33
N CYS A 289 -7.27 13.47 -2.27
CA CYS A 289 -6.05 13.01 -2.91
C CYS A 289 -6.40 12.27 -4.20
N ILE A 290 -5.90 12.77 -5.33
CA ILE A 290 -5.97 12.06 -6.61
C ILE A 290 -4.56 11.55 -6.90
N PHE A 291 -4.30 10.29 -6.53
CA PHE A 291 -3.03 9.63 -6.82
C PHE A 291 -2.95 9.18 -8.27
N ASP A 292 -1.85 9.52 -8.94
CA ASP A 292 -1.49 8.95 -10.23
C ASP A 292 -0.74 7.63 -9.98
N LEU A 293 -1.49 6.55 -9.86
CA LEU A 293 -0.95 5.23 -9.56
C LEU A 293 0.00 4.72 -10.65
N SER A 294 -0.09 5.24 -11.88
CA SER A 294 0.87 4.89 -12.95
C SER A 294 2.26 5.49 -12.72
N SER A 295 2.35 6.54 -11.90
CA SER A 295 3.60 7.17 -11.49
C SER A 295 4.20 6.59 -10.21
N ALA A 296 3.48 5.69 -9.53
CA ALA A 296 3.96 5.12 -8.30
C ALA A 296 5.26 4.36 -8.55
N ARG A 297 6.21 4.52 -7.63
CA ARG A 297 7.52 3.88 -7.64
C ARG A 297 7.80 3.36 -6.25
N GLN A 298 8.38 2.18 -6.18
CA GLN A 298 8.76 1.60 -4.90
C GLN A 298 9.99 2.30 -4.32
N GLY A 299 9.91 2.65 -3.03
CA GLY A 299 11.05 2.98 -2.19
C GLY A 299 11.35 1.85 -1.21
N THR A 300 12.44 1.98 -0.45
CA THR A 300 12.87 0.95 0.52
C THR A 300 11.81 0.66 1.59
N ASN A 301 11.07 1.68 2.04
CA ASN A 301 10.14 1.60 3.15
C ASN A 301 8.75 2.20 2.82
N GLY A 302 8.33 2.14 1.56
CA GLY A 302 7.07 2.70 1.08
C GLY A 302 7.08 2.95 -0.42
N CYS A 303 6.32 3.95 -0.87
CA CYS A 303 6.24 4.33 -2.28
C CYS A 303 6.38 5.85 -2.48
N ILE A 304 6.84 6.22 -3.67
CA ILE A 304 6.82 7.59 -4.18
C ILE A 304 5.74 7.64 -5.26
N VAL A 305 4.79 8.56 -5.17
CA VAL A 305 3.67 8.66 -6.12
C VAL A 305 3.32 10.12 -6.41
N ASN A 306 3.09 10.46 -7.67
CA ASN A 306 2.57 11.78 -8.01
C ASN A 306 1.10 11.86 -7.59
N ALA A 307 0.69 13.00 -7.05
CA ALA A 307 -0.69 13.22 -6.66
C ALA A 307 -1.13 14.64 -6.96
N ARG A 308 -2.45 14.81 -7.02
CA ARG A 308 -3.10 16.11 -7.05
C ARG A 308 -3.99 16.23 -5.82
N PHE A 309 -3.74 17.25 -5.02
CA PHE A 309 -4.51 17.55 -3.82
C PHE A 309 -5.53 18.64 -4.11
N LEU A 310 -6.80 18.34 -3.85
CA LEU A 310 -7.92 19.26 -4.09
C LEU A 310 -8.01 20.33 -3.00
N GLN A 311 -8.09 21.61 -3.38
CA GLN A 311 -8.28 22.72 -2.43
C GLN A 311 -9.77 23.05 -2.23
N SER A 312 -10.16 23.29 -0.99
CA SER A 312 -11.56 23.56 -0.59
C SER A 312 -12.12 24.91 -1.09
N SER A 313 -11.28 25.82 -1.58
CA SER A 313 -11.66 27.19 -1.97
C SER A 313 -12.33 27.34 -3.34
N GLY A 314 -12.64 26.23 -4.04
CA GLY A 314 -13.61 26.22 -5.12
C GLY A 314 -13.26 27.06 -6.36
N LEU A 315 -12.29 26.62 -7.17
CA LEU A 315 -12.27 26.70 -8.64
C LEU A 315 -10.98 26.02 -9.13
N HIS A 316 -11.04 24.78 -9.64
CA HIS A 316 -10.01 24.08 -10.44
C HIS A 316 -8.52 24.06 -10.02
N ASP A 317 -8.11 24.74 -8.95
CA ASP A 317 -6.73 24.74 -8.48
C ASP A 317 -6.50 23.48 -7.63
N HIS A 318 -5.70 22.61 -8.22
CA HIS A 318 -5.16 21.43 -7.58
C HIS A 318 -3.70 21.70 -7.28
N LEU A 319 -3.25 21.32 -6.09
CA LEU A 319 -1.84 21.31 -5.78
C LEU A 319 -1.24 20.02 -6.34
N SER A 320 -0.34 20.15 -7.30
CA SER A 320 0.45 19.02 -7.79
C SER A 320 1.57 18.73 -6.80
N VAL A 321 1.66 17.49 -6.34
CA VAL A 321 2.66 17.06 -5.35
C VAL A 321 3.29 15.72 -5.75
N VAL A 322 4.49 15.48 -5.24
CA VAL A 322 5.11 14.16 -5.17
C VAL A 322 4.99 13.68 -3.73
N CYS A 323 4.32 12.55 -3.52
CA CYS A 323 4.08 11.98 -2.20
C CYS A 323 5.09 10.88 -1.92
N LYS A 324 5.93 11.03 -0.89
CA LYS A 324 6.64 9.91 -0.26
C LYS A 324 5.72 9.34 0.82
N ALA A 325 5.12 8.20 0.53
CA ALA A 325 4.11 7.55 1.35
C ALA A 325 4.67 6.27 1.98
N ALA A 326 4.48 6.08 3.28
CA ALA A 326 4.93 4.87 3.98
C ALA A 326 3.84 4.29 4.88
N ASP A 327 3.81 2.96 4.93
CA ASP A 327 2.91 2.19 5.77
C ASP A 327 3.40 2.14 7.22
N MET A 328 2.71 2.85 8.11
CA MET A 328 3.08 2.92 9.52
C MET A 328 2.65 1.68 10.32
N LEU A 329 1.75 0.86 9.78
CA LEU A 329 1.34 -0.41 10.41
C LEU A 329 2.38 -1.48 10.17
N ARG A 330 2.89 -1.55 8.94
CA ARG A 330 3.92 -2.52 8.55
C ARG A 330 5.31 -2.12 9.01
N TYR A 331 5.66 -0.83 8.86
CA TYR A 331 7.00 -0.33 9.17
C TYR A 331 6.97 0.77 10.24
N PRO A 332 6.66 0.43 11.51
CA PRO A 332 6.60 1.41 12.58
C PRO A 332 7.93 2.14 12.84
N THR A 333 9.06 1.52 12.49
CA THR A 333 10.40 2.13 12.57
C THR A 333 10.64 3.19 11.50
N THR A 334 9.98 3.08 10.33
CA THR A 334 10.06 4.07 9.23
C THR A 334 9.50 5.43 9.64
N LYS A 335 8.65 5.46 10.67
CA LYS A 335 8.18 6.71 11.27
C LYS A 335 9.33 7.62 11.71
N ALA A 336 10.44 7.06 12.20
CA ALA A 336 11.61 7.84 12.58
C ALA A 336 12.29 8.43 11.33
N LEU A 337 12.47 7.64 10.28
CA LEU A 337 13.11 8.06 9.03
C LEU A 337 12.35 9.18 8.33
N LEU A 338 11.02 9.04 8.18
CA LEU A 338 10.17 10.10 7.62
C LEU A 338 10.17 11.36 8.51
N ARG A 339 10.26 11.19 9.83
CA ARG A 339 10.36 12.32 10.76
C ARG A 339 11.71 13.03 10.61
N ASP A 340 12.80 12.30 10.51
CA ASP A 340 14.14 12.87 10.33
C ASP A 340 14.23 13.65 9.01
N GLU A 341 13.67 13.10 7.92
CA GLU A 341 13.56 13.81 6.64
C GLU A 341 12.71 15.09 6.78
N MET A 342 11.57 15.02 7.46
CA MET A 342 10.73 16.20 7.74
C MET A 342 11.47 17.28 8.52
N LEU A 343 12.28 16.88 9.51
CA LEU A 343 13.10 17.79 10.31
C LEU A 343 14.17 18.46 9.44
N ALA A 344 14.78 17.74 8.50
CA ALA A 344 15.71 18.32 7.53
C ALA A 344 15.03 19.40 6.67
N TYR A 345 13.84 19.14 6.14
CA TYR A 345 13.06 20.16 5.42
C TYR A 345 12.75 21.38 6.29
N ALA A 346 12.40 21.17 7.57
CA ALA A 346 12.13 22.28 8.50
C ALA A 346 13.39 23.11 8.81
N ALA A 347 14.55 22.46 8.98
CA ALA A 347 15.83 23.13 9.22
C ALA A 347 16.31 23.91 7.99
N LEU A 348 16.10 23.36 6.78
CA LEU A 348 16.50 23.94 5.50
C LEU A 348 15.37 24.74 4.84
N GLN A 349 14.45 25.32 5.63
CA GLN A 349 13.26 26.01 5.12
C GLN A 349 13.60 27.10 4.09
N THR A 350 14.71 27.82 4.26
CA THR A 350 15.14 28.89 3.36
C THR A 350 15.62 28.40 1.99
N LEU A 351 15.96 27.11 1.87
CA LEU A 351 16.43 26.48 0.62
C LEU A 351 15.30 25.85 -0.19
N GLN A 352 14.12 25.66 0.41
CA GLN A 352 12.95 25.09 -0.25
C GLN A 352 12.50 25.94 -1.45
N GLY A 353 12.26 25.28 -2.56
CA GLY A 353 11.89 25.89 -3.84
C GLY A 353 13.07 26.50 -4.62
N GLN A 354 14.28 26.45 -4.07
CA GLN A 354 15.50 26.94 -4.73
C GLN A 354 16.40 25.78 -5.15
N VAL A 355 16.74 24.90 -4.19
CA VAL A 355 17.66 23.77 -4.41
C VAL A 355 17.16 22.46 -3.80
N ILE A 356 16.12 22.51 -2.96
CA ILE A 356 15.38 21.34 -2.47
C ILE A 356 13.87 21.59 -2.67
N PRO A 357 13.03 20.55 -2.78
CA PRO A 357 11.59 20.72 -2.95
C PRO A 357 10.94 21.52 -1.83
N ILE A 358 9.84 22.22 -2.14
CA ILE A 358 8.94 22.72 -1.10
C ILE A 358 8.21 21.54 -0.45
N LEU A 359 8.26 21.44 0.89
CA LEU A 359 7.42 20.55 1.66
C LEU A 359 6.07 21.23 1.93
N HIS A 360 5.04 20.82 1.19
CA HIS A 360 3.67 21.33 1.33
C HIS A 360 3.02 20.86 2.62
N GLY A 361 3.38 19.65 3.08
CA GLY A 361 3.09 19.20 4.43
C GLY A 361 3.38 17.75 4.71
N PHE A 362 3.24 17.42 6.00
CA PHE A 362 3.37 16.08 6.54
C PHE A 362 2.00 15.61 7.03
N TYR A 363 1.53 14.51 6.46
CA TYR A 363 0.15 14.08 6.60
C TYR A 363 0.03 12.64 7.05
N GLU A 364 -1.08 12.33 7.71
CA GLU A 364 -1.53 10.98 8.01
C GLU A 364 -2.85 10.73 7.30
N VAL A 365 -2.90 9.69 6.47
CA VAL A 365 -4.13 9.19 5.88
C VAL A 365 -4.57 8.00 6.71
N TRP A 366 -5.74 8.13 7.35
CA TRP A 366 -6.45 7.00 7.95
C TRP A 366 -5.71 6.24 9.07
N GLY A 367 -4.63 6.81 9.62
CA GLY A 367 -3.79 6.12 10.59
C GLY A 367 -3.06 4.90 10.02
N ILE A 368 -3.04 4.74 8.69
CA ILE A 368 -2.37 3.66 7.96
C ILE A 368 -1.11 4.22 7.30
N ILE A 369 -1.26 5.29 6.51
CA ILE A 369 -0.19 5.83 5.68
C ILE A 369 0.25 7.21 6.20
N HIS A 370 1.56 7.41 6.35
CA HIS A 370 2.15 8.74 6.51
C HIS A 370 2.69 9.22 5.17
N VAL A 371 2.47 10.51 4.87
CA VAL A 371 2.79 11.11 3.57
C VAL A 371 3.58 12.40 3.77
N LEU A 372 4.75 12.49 3.15
CA LEU A 372 5.42 13.76 2.86
C LEU A 372 4.99 14.23 1.48
N ALA A 373 4.30 15.37 1.40
CA ALA A 373 3.85 15.96 0.15
C ALA A 373 4.84 17.05 -0.30
N LEU A 374 5.59 16.75 -1.35
CA LEU A 374 6.70 17.57 -1.86
C LEU A 374 6.32 18.24 -3.18
N GLN A 375 6.97 19.36 -3.47
CA GLN A 375 6.93 19.99 -4.79
C GLN A 375 7.49 19.04 -5.86
N PRO A 376 6.84 18.89 -7.02
CA PRO A 376 7.44 18.23 -8.17
C PRO A 376 8.63 19.03 -8.70
N VAL A 377 9.82 18.42 -8.78
CA VAL A 377 11.09 19.08 -9.16
C VAL A 377 11.77 18.46 -10.38
N GLY A 378 10.99 17.86 -11.28
CA GLY A 378 11.50 17.17 -12.47
C GLY A 378 11.93 15.73 -12.19
N ASP A 379 12.70 15.16 -13.11
CA ASP A 379 13.12 13.76 -13.07
C ASP A 379 14.54 13.62 -12.52
N ALA A 380 14.78 12.51 -11.82
CA ALA A 380 16.11 12.15 -11.34
C ALA A 380 17.06 11.89 -12.52
N ILE A 381 18.34 12.27 -12.37
CA ILE A 381 19.37 12.02 -13.39
C ILE A 381 19.50 10.50 -13.60
N PRO A 382 19.31 9.99 -14.84
CA PRO A 382 19.46 8.58 -15.15
C PRO A 382 20.89 8.04 -14.90
N GLU A 383 20.96 6.77 -14.53
CA GLU A 383 22.26 6.09 -14.29
C GLU A 383 23.09 5.90 -15.57
N ASP A 384 22.45 5.89 -16.74
CA ASP A 384 23.09 5.74 -18.06
C ASP A 384 23.42 7.08 -18.73
N GLU A 385 22.94 8.22 -18.19
CA GLU A 385 23.22 9.54 -18.75
C GLU A 385 24.64 10.00 -18.40
N SER A 386 25.38 10.55 -19.38
CA SER A 386 26.69 11.12 -19.10
C SER A 386 26.55 12.46 -18.39
N ILE A 387 27.10 12.58 -17.18
CA ILE A 387 27.13 13.86 -16.46
C ILE A 387 28.22 14.76 -17.07
N ASP A 388 27.79 15.71 -17.90
CA ASP A 388 28.69 16.70 -18.48
C ASP A 388 29.21 17.72 -17.44
N VAL A 389 30.18 18.53 -17.85
CA VAL A 389 30.82 19.51 -16.97
C VAL A 389 29.85 20.59 -16.48
N VAL A 390 28.85 20.94 -17.29
CA VAL A 390 27.85 21.97 -16.97
C VAL A 390 26.88 21.46 -15.91
N LEU A 391 26.34 20.26 -16.10
CA LEU A 391 25.46 19.58 -15.15
C LEU A 391 26.18 19.34 -13.83
N ARG A 392 27.42 18.84 -13.86
CA ARG A 392 28.24 18.63 -12.64
C ARG A 392 28.44 19.94 -11.86
N LYS A 393 28.69 21.04 -12.57
CA LYS A 393 28.82 22.36 -11.93
C LYS A 393 27.51 22.80 -11.26
N LYS A 394 26.36 22.52 -11.86
CA LYS A 394 25.04 22.79 -11.28
C LYS A 394 24.75 21.91 -10.06
N MET A 395 25.03 20.60 -10.14
CA MET A 395 24.90 19.67 -9.00
C MET A 395 25.70 20.16 -7.79
N LYS A 396 26.97 20.52 -8.01
CA LYS A 396 27.83 21.08 -6.95
C LYS A 396 27.34 22.42 -6.43
N ALA A 397 26.82 23.28 -7.30
CA ALA A 397 26.25 24.55 -6.88
C ALA A 397 25.05 24.33 -5.96
N SER A 398 24.10 23.47 -6.35
CA SER A 398 22.94 23.13 -5.52
C SER A 398 23.33 22.49 -4.19
N LEU A 399 24.27 21.53 -4.18
CA LEU A 399 24.77 20.92 -2.94
C LEU A 399 25.44 21.94 -2.01
N ARG A 400 26.17 22.91 -2.58
CA ARG A 400 26.82 23.97 -1.80
C ARG A 400 25.82 24.80 -1.00
N HIS A 401 24.60 25.01 -1.49
CA HIS A 401 23.57 25.70 -0.70
C HIS A 401 23.22 24.96 0.60
N ILE A 402 23.22 23.61 0.58
CA ILE A 402 23.02 22.79 1.79
C ILE A 402 24.24 22.91 2.71
N HIS A 403 25.45 22.86 2.14
CA HIS A 403 26.71 23.01 2.90
C HIS A 403 26.85 24.38 3.57
N ASP A 404 26.51 25.45 2.86
CA ASP A 404 26.54 26.83 3.37
C ASP A 404 25.52 27.03 4.51
N ALA A 405 24.46 26.21 4.57
CA ALA A 405 23.53 26.16 5.70
C ALA A 405 24.07 25.33 6.89
N GLY A 406 25.24 24.70 6.75
CA GLY A 406 25.88 23.89 7.80
C GLY A 406 25.44 22.43 7.85
N TYR A 407 24.87 21.90 6.77
CA TYR A 407 24.36 20.53 6.67
C TYR A 407 25.10 19.73 5.60
N ILE A 408 25.11 18.41 5.75
CA ILE A 408 25.38 17.47 4.66
C ILE A 408 24.07 16.82 4.20
N HIS A 409 24.02 16.36 2.95
CA HIS A 409 22.91 15.58 2.43
C HIS A 409 22.90 14.13 2.95
N GLY A 410 24.08 13.50 3.02
CA GLY A 410 24.33 12.15 3.53
C GLY A 410 24.07 11.00 2.54
N ASP A 411 23.66 11.29 1.29
CA ASP A 411 23.41 10.29 0.24
C ASP A 411 23.61 10.87 -1.17
N ILE A 412 24.86 11.07 -1.57
CA ILE A 412 25.19 11.59 -2.90
C ILE A 412 25.08 10.47 -3.94
N ALA A 413 23.98 10.49 -4.68
CA ALA A 413 23.71 9.56 -5.77
C ALA A 413 22.90 10.25 -6.88
N ARG A 414 23.04 9.78 -8.13
CA ARG A 414 22.33 10.37 -9.29
C ARG A 414 20.81 10.42 -9.10
N ARG A 415 20.24 9.37 -8.51
CA ARG A 415 18.82 9.27 -8.12
C ARG A 415 18.33 10.42 -7.22
N ASN A 416 19.23 11.10 -6.49
CA ASN A 416 18.88 12.16 -5.54
C ASN A 416 19.10 13.57 -6.14
N PHE A 417 19.53 13.68 -7.40
CA PHE A 417 19.57 14.93 -8.14
C PHE A 417 18.47 14.92 -9.20
N CYS A 418 17.50 15.81 -9.08
CA CYS A 418 16.46 16.00 -10.07
C CYS A 418 16.73 17.22 -10.94
N THR A 419 16.48 17.10 -12.24
CA THR A 419 16.60 18.19 -13.20
C THR A 419 15.24 18.65 -13.69
N THR A 420 14.98 19.95 -13.62
CA THR A 420 13.77 20.55 -14.20
C THR A 420 13.89 20.70 -15.72
N LEU A 421 12.78 20.98 -16.40
CA LEU A 421 12.79 21.31 -17.84
C LEU A 421 13.64 22.55 -18.18
N TYR A 422 13.86 23.44 -17.22
CA TYR A 422 14.72 24.63 -17.37
C TYR A 422 16.20 24.33 -17.05
N GLY A 423 16.51 23.10 -16.65
CA GLY A 423 17.84 22.64 -16.31
C GLY A 423 18.31 23.07 -14.93
N ASP A 424 17.41 23.46 -14.03
CA ASP A 424 17.74 23.67 -12.62
C ASP A 424 17.89 22.32 -11.91
N VAL A 425 18.77 22.26 -10.92
CA VAL A 425 19.07 21.03 -10.18
C VAL A 425 18.56 21.12 -8.75
N PHE A 426 17.73 20.18 -8.37
CA PHE A 426 17.19 20.02 -7.01
C PHE A 426 17.77 18.76 -6.37
N LEU A 427 18.07 18.83 -5.07
CA LEU A 427 18.37 17.65 -4.25
C LEU A 427 17.10 17.15 -3.57
N VAL A 428 16.91 15.83 -3.60
CA VAL A 428 15.75 15.14 -3.01
C VAL A 428 16.22 13.99 -2.10
N ASP A 429 15.30 13.43 -1.32
CA ASP A 429 15.57 12.35 -0.35
C ASP A 429 16.51 12.80 0.79
N LEU A 430 15.98 13.67 1.66
CA LEU A 430 16.75 14.25 2.78
C LEU A 430 16.78 13.34 4.02
N GLU A 431 16.51 12.04 3.86
CA GLU A 431 16.43 11.08 4.96
C GLU A 431 17.75 10.95 5.76
N ARG A 432 18.89 11.17 5.10
CA ARG A 432 20.22 11.16 5.72
C ARG A 432 20.79 12.54 6.01
N CYS A 433 20.01 13.60 5.75
CA CYS A 433 20.45 14.96 5.92
C CYS A 433 20.64 15.28 7.39
N ARG A 434 21.78 15.87 7.74
CA ARG A 434 22.13 16.20 9.13
C ARG A 434 23.11 17.36 9.21
N PRO A 435 23.23 18.03 10.38
CA PRO A 435 24.29 19.00 10.58
C PRO A 435 25.66 18.38 10.32
N ALA A 436 26.52 19.14 9.65
CA ALA A 436 27.90 18.74 9.43
C ALA A 436 28.70 18.81 10.74
N ALA A 437 29.51 17.80 11.02
CA ALA A 437 30.33 17.78 12.23
C ALA A 437 31.55 18.71 12.09
N ASN A 438 32.05 18.89 10.87
CA ASN A 438 33.21 19.71 10.55
C ASN A 438 33.27 19.99 9.03
N GLN A 439 34.19 20.87 8.63
CA GLN A 439 34.38 21.24 7.22
C GLN A 439 34.83 20.06 6.33
N SER A 440 35.57 19.08 6.89
CA SER A 440 36.03 17.92 6.11
C SER A 440 34.88 17.09 5.58
N GLU A 441 33.78 16.93 6.35
CA GLU A 441 32.60 16.20 5.87
C GLU A 441 31.95 16.89 4.66
N LEU A 442 31.88 18.23 4.67
CA LEU A 442 31.34 19.01 3.56
C LEU A 442 32.23 18.85 2.30
N ASP A 443 33.54 18.94 2.48
CA ASP A 443 34.50 18.81 1.38
C ASP A 443 34.48 17.38 0.80
N ASP A 444 34.39 16.35 1.66
CA ASP A 444 34.30 14.95 1.26
C ASP A 444 33.01 14.68 0.47
N GLU A 445 31.87 15.16 0.94
CA GLU A 445 30.58 15.03 0.24
C GLU A 445 30.58 15.76 -1.11
N MET A 446 31.19 16.94 -1.18
CA MET A 446 31.35 17.68 -2.44
C MET A 446 32.20 16.91 -3.47
N ASN A 447 33.18 16.13 -3.00
CA ASN A 447 34.02 15.27 -3.85
C ASN A 447 33.29 13.99 -4.31
N GLU A 448 32.25 13.53 -3.59
CA GLU A 448 31.42 12.41 -4.05
C GLU A 448 30.68 12.74 -5.35
N VAL A 449 30.30 14.00 -5.55
CA VAL A 449 29.69 14.46 -6.81
C VAL A 449 30.64 14.25 -7.99
N ASP A 450 31.97 14.30 -7.81
CA ASP A 450 32.94 14.03 -8.88
C ASP A 450 33.08 12.55 -9.23
N LYS A 451 32.61 11.66 -8.33
CA LYS A 451 32.67 10.20 -8.50
C LYS A 451 31.44 9.64 -9.21
N LEU A 452 30.36 10.43 -9.32
CA LEU A 452 29.18 10.14 -10.14
C LEU A 452 29.48 10.32 -11.62
#